data_AF-A0A6P6YL56-F1
#
_entry.id   AF-A0A6P6YL56-F1
#
_cell.length_a   1.000
_cell.length_b   1.000
_cell.length_c   1.000
_cell.angle_alpha   90.00
_cell.angle_beta   90.00
_cell.angle_gamma   90.00
#
_symmetry.space_group_name_H-M   'P 1'
#
loop_
_entity.id
_entity.type
_entity.pdbx_description
1 polymer ?
#
loop_
_entity_poly.entity_id
_entity_poly.type
_entity_poly.pdbx_seq_one_letter_code
_entity_poly.pdbx_strand_id
1 'polypeptide(L)'
;MSNLHRSTINVINTSRSSSSSSSLMKNNKNHQSTSTTMMHVDQLNSSDEDSTNNNNNGNNDLKRQKSVVREIGSQAVWSLSSCKPGFGVEQLRDNCKDTYWQSDGVQPHLVNIQFRRKTTVCEIKIFADYKLDESYTPNKISVRAGNHFHDLHEVALVELIEPCGWETIPLRDADDHPIRAFLIQIAVLGNHQNGRDTHIRQIKINSPVEDTVLSVKKLPQDFRTIRFWEHTCLR
;
A
#
# COMPACT_ATOMS: atom_id res chain seq x y z
N MET A 1 4.16 -1.03 30.93
CA MET A 1 4.10 -2.00 29.83
C MET A 1 2.94 -1.61 28.92
N SER A 2 3.19 -0.84 27.87
CA SER A 2 2.15 -0.37 26.93
C SER A 2 2.16 -1.27 25.69
N ASN A 3 1.13 -2.10 25.55
CA ASN A 3 0.90 -2.89 24.33
C ASN A 3 0.66 -1.92 23.16
N LEU A 4 1.62 -1.84 22.23
CA LEU A 4 1.35 -1.30 20.90
C LEU A 4 0.39 -2.26 20.21
N HIS A 5 -0.90 -1.91 20.20
CA HIS A 5 -1.84 -2.52 19.27
C HIS A 5 -1.39 -2.12 17.87
N ARG A 6 -0.85 -3.08 17.13
CA ARG A 6 -0.44 -2.90 15.74
C ARG A 6 -1.74 -2.84 14.93
N SER A 7 -2.10 -1.67 14.40
CA SER A 7 -3.19 -1.58 13.42
C SER A 7 -2.90 -2.59 12.30
N THR A 8 -3.77 -3.58 12.14
CA THR A 8 -3.65 -4.56 11.05
C THR A 8 -4.26 -3.92 9.81
N ILE A 9 -3.42 -3.38 8.93
CA ILE A 9 -3.84 -2.92 7.61
C ILE A 9 -3.87 -4.14 6.68
N ASN A 10 -5.05 -4.51 6.20
CA ASN A 10 -5.19 -5.46 5.10
C ASN A 10 -5.16 -4.70 3.78
N VAL A 11 -4.01 -4.70 3.11
CA VAL A 11 -3.87 -4.14 1.76
C VAL A 11 -4.14 -5.25 0.76
N ILE A 12 -5.21 -5.12 0.00
CA ILE A 12 -5.51 -6.01 -1.12
C ILE A 12 -4.97 -5.34 -2.39
N ASN A 13 -3.83 -5.84 -2.88
CA ASN A 13 -3.27 -5.40 -4.15
C ASN A 13 -4.00 -6.09 -5.31
N THR A 14 -4.62 -5.31 -6.17
CA THR A 14 -5.29 -5.84 -7.38
C THR A 14 -4.27 -5.95 -8.51
N SER A 15 -3.57 -7.08 -8.61
CA SER A 15 -2.75 -7.41 -9.78
C SER A 15 -3.64 -7.77 -10.97
N ARG A 16 -3.41 -7.17 -12.13
CA ARG A 16 -4.15 -7.48 -13.36
C ARG A 16 -3.54 -8.70 -14.05
N SER A 17 -4.25 -9.83 -14.07
CA SER A 17 -4.04 -10.89 -15.06
C SER A 17 -4.83 -10.53 -16.32
N SER A 18 -4.14 -10.31 -17.43
CA SER A 18 -4.77 -10.24 -18.75
C SER A 18 -4.91 -11.65 -19.30
N SER A 19 -6.11 -12.23 -19.22
CA SER A 19 -6.45 -13.41 -20.02
C SER A 19 -7.81 -13.21 -20.69
N SER A 20 -7.73 -13.07 -22.00
CA SER A 20 -8.83 -12.95 -22.96
C SER A 20 -9.75 -14.17 -22.90
N SER A 21 -11.05 -13.92 -22.84
CA SER A 21 -12.10 -14.94 -22.91
C SER A 21 -12.22 -15.52 -24.32
N SER A 22 -12.22 -16.85 -24.44
CA SER A 22 -12.83 -17.55 -25.57
C SER A 22 -13.56 -18.80 -25.07
N SER A 23 -14.86 -18.86 -25.36
CA SER A 23 -15.78 -19.95 -25.03
C SER A 23 -15.56 -21.18 -25.91
N LEU A 24 -15.85 -22.37 -25.38
CA LEU A 24 -16.50 -23.49 -26.10
C LEU A 24 -16.83 -24.65 -25.15
N MET A 25 -18.13 -24.94 -25.00
CA MET A 25 -18.66 -26.20 -24.44
C MET A 25 -18.47 -27.35 -25.44
N LYS A 26 -18.25 -28.58 -24.95
CA LYS A 26 -18.91 -29.81 -25.46
C LYS A 26 -18.65 -31.05 -24.56
N ASN A 27 -19.72 -31.82 -24.39
CA ASN A 27 -19.91 -33.07 -23.66
C ASN A 27 -19.11 -34.28 -24.22
N ASN A 28 -18.87 -35.31 -23.40
CA ASN A 28 -19.60 -36.60 -23.34
C ASN A 28 -18.73 -37.87 -23.12
N LYS A 29 -19.15 -38.67 -22.11
CA LYS A 29 -19.25 -40.15 -22.03
C LYS A 29 -18.04 -41.11 -22.00
N ASN A 30 -18.06 -41.93 -20.93
CA ASN A 30 -17.89 -43.39 -20.80
C ASN A 30 -16.64 -44.10 -21.37
N HIS A 31 -15.94 -44.87 -20.53
CA HIS A 31 -16.14 -46.32 -20.40
C HIS A 31 -15.22 -46.96 -19.33
N GLN A 32 -15.74 -48.03 -18.72
CA GLN A 32 -15.12 -48.96 -17.76
C GLN A 32 -13.96 -49.77 -18.37
N SER A 33 -13.03 -50.26 -17.55
CA SER A 33 -12.91 -51.70 -17.18
C SER A 33 -11.49 -52.10 -16.72
N THR A 34 -11.45 -52.83 -15.58
CA THR A 34 -10.55 -53.96 -15.21
C THR A 34 -9.05 -53.70 -15.04
N SER A 35 -8.28 -54.37 -14.18
CA SER A 35 -8.43 -55.21 -12.98
C SER A 35 -6.99 -55.64 -12.60
N THR A 36 -6.77 -56.04 -11.34
CA THR A 36 -5.88 -57.14 -10.93
C THR A 36 -4.60 -56.81 -10.11
N THR A 37 -4.68 -57.24 -8.83
CA THR A 37 -3.64 -57.73 -7.88
C THR A 37 -3.10 -56.82 -6.76
N MET A 38 -3.89 -56.69 -5.69
CA MET A 38 -3.77 -57.31 -4.34
C MET A 38 -2.40 -57.59 -3.66
N MET A 39 -2.32 -57.06 -2.41
CA MET A 39 -1.66 -57.49 -1.14
C MET A 39 -0.13 -57.44 -0.97
N HIS A 40 0.37 -56.72 0.05
CA HIS A 40 0.63 -57.28 1.39
C HIS A 40 0.85 -56.17 2.45
N VAL A 41 0.64 -56.54 3.71
CA VAL A 41 0.47 -55.71 4.92
C VAL A 41 1.75 -55.73 5.78
N ASP A 42 1.77 -54.90 6.83
CA ASP A 42 2.48 -55.05 8.12
C ASP A 42 3.94 -54.53 8.17
N GLN A 43 4.46 -53.88 9.23
CA GLN A 43 3.96 -53.32 10.49
C GLN A 43 5.10 -52.47 11.10
N LEU A 44 4.80 -51.75 12.18
CA LEU A 44 5.63 -50.83 12.97
C LEU A 44 7.01 -51.38 13.40
N ASN A 45 8.03 -50.51 13.52
CA ASN A 45 8.95 -50.54 14.65
C ASN A 45 9.72 -49.21 14.88
N SER A 46 9.74 -48.82 16.15
CA SER A 46 10.49 -47.75 16.79
C SER A 46 11.90 -48.18 17.19
N SER A 47 12.87 -47.26 17.18
CA SER A 47 14.01 -47.27 18.11
C SER A 47 14.80 -45.96 18.02
N ASP A 48 15.04 -45.37 19.19
CA ASP A 48 15.88 -44.20 19.48
C ASP A 48 17.38 -44.45 19.22
N GLU A 49 18.15 -43.41 18.86
CA GLU A 49 19.36 -42.96 19.60
C GLU A 49 20.10 -41.77 18.92
N ASP A 50 20.17 -40.67 19.69
CA ASP A 50 21.25 -39.73 20.00
C ASP A 50 22.05 -38.87 18.96
N SER A 51 21.88 -37.55 19.17
CA SER A 51 22.83 -36.42 19.10
C SER A 51 23.96 -36.33 18.05
N THR A 52 23.91 -35.27 17.23
CA THR A 52 25.00 -34.27 17.20
C THR A 52 24.57 -32.92 16.61
N ASN A 53 24.99 -31.89 17.33
CA ASN A 53 24.81 -30.46 17.14
C ASN A 53 25.49 -29.95 15.85
N ASN A 54 24.79 -29.12 15.05
CA ASN A 54 25.43 -28.00 14.34
C ASN A 54 24.41 -26.94 13.93
N ASN A 55 24.40 -25.86 14.71
CA ASN A 55 23.90 -24.55 14.36
C ASN A 55 24.30 -24.15 12.93
N ASN A 56 23.33 -23.74 12.12
CA ASN A 56 23.51 -22.60 11.23
C ASN A 56 22.14 -21.98 10.92
N ASN A 57 21.81 -20.99 11.76
CA ASN A 57 20.80 -19.98 11.53
C ASN A 57 21.07 -19.26 10.20
N GLY A 58 20.37 -19.67 9.16
CA GLY A 58 20.17 -18.86 7.95
C GLY A 58 18.94 -17.98 8.10
N ASN A 59 18.96 -17.05 9.06
CA ASN A 59 17.99 -15.96 9.14
C ASN A 59 18.18 -15.07 7.89
N ASN A 60 17.52 -15.44 6.79
CA ASN A 60 17.30 -14.56 5.65
C ASN A 60 16.20 -13.53 5.96
N ASP A 61 16.27 -12.93 7.15
CA ASP A 61 15.62 -11.67 7.43
C ASP A 61 16.40 -10.60 6.67
N LEU A 62 16.09 -10.50 5.37
CA LEU A 62 16.32 -9.31 4.58
C LEU A 62 15.65 -8.16 5.32
N LYS A 63 16.42 -7.53 6.20
CA LYS A 63 16.15 -6.23 6.79
C LYS A 63 16.00 -5.27 5.61
N ARG A 64 14.78 -5.14 5.09
CA ARG A 64 14.40 -4.23 4.01
C ARG A 64 14.92 -2.86 4.45
N GLN A 65 16.05 -2.43 3.89
CA GLN A 65 16.62 -1.13 4.21
C GLN A 65 15.49 -0.12 4.03
N LYS A 66 15.16 0.59 5.09
CA LYS A 66 14.06 1.57 5.08
C LYS A 66 14.42 2.60 4.01
N SER A 67 13.77 2.49 2.85
CA SER A 67 14.01 3.41 1.74
C SER A 67 13.75 4.82 2.23
N VAL A 68 14.70 5.72 2.02
CA VAL A 68 14.50 7.13 2.34
C VAL A 68 13.36 7.64 1.45
N VAL A 69 12.38 8.29 2.05
CA VAL A 69 11.21 8.84 1.34
C VAL A 69 11.13 10.35 1.58
N ARG A 70 10.55 11.07 0.62
CA ARG A 70 10.28 12.51 0.70
C ARG A 70 8.79 12.79 0.53
N GLU A 71 8.24 13.71 1.32
CA GLU A 71 6.87 14.20 1.14
C GLU A 71 6.81 15.09 -0.12
N ILE A 72 5.84 14.84 -0.98
CA ILE A 72 5.72 15.50 -2.29
C ILE A 72 4.35 16.16 -2.50
N GLY A 73 3.49 16.20 -1.49
CA GLY A 73 2.15 16.72 -1.70
C GLY A 73 2.09 18.24 -1.90
N SER A 74 3.14 18.99 -1.57
CA SER A 74 3.26 20.42 -1.97
C SER A 74 3.47 20.61 -3.48
N GLN A 75 3.80 19.55 -4.21
CA GLN A 75 4.00 19.57 -5.67
C GLN A 75 2.71 19.26 -6.45
N ALA A 76 1.62 18.97 -5.75
CA ALA A 76 0.33 18.60 -6.32
C ALA A 76 -0.74 19.66 -6.05
N VAL A 77 -1.74 19.70 -6.94
CA VAL A 77 -3.02 20.37 -6.70
C VAL A 77 -3.96 19.37 -6.06
N TRP A 78 -4.64 19.81 -4.99
CA TRP A 78 -5.56 18.98 -4.22
C TRP A 78 -6.99 19.48 -4.42
N SER A 79 -7.93 18.56 -4.59
CA SER A 79 -9.36 18.86 -4.59
C SER A 79 -10.15 17.78 -3.87
N LEU A 80 -11.33 18.15 -3.36
CA LEU A 80 -12.22 17.27 -2.62
C LEU A 80 -13.54 17.14 -3.38
N SER A 81 -14.23 16.01 -3.23
CA SER A 81 -15.59 15.86 -3.76
C SER A 81 -16.56 16.86 -3.13
N SER A 82 -16.40 17.10 -1.83
CA SER A 82 -17.19 18.04 -1.04
C SER A 82 -16.45 18.40 0.24
N CYS A 83 -16.84 19.50 0.88
CA CYS A 83 -16.36 19.87 2.20
C CYS A 83 -17.36 20.79 2.89
N LYS A 84 -17.46 20.68 4.22
CA LYS A 84 -18.10 21.73 5.01
C LYS A 84 -17.27 23.01 4.97
N PRO A 85 -17.90 24.20 5.02
CA PRO A 85 -17.17 25.47 5.10
C PRO A 85 -16.17 25.47 6.28
N GLY A 86 -14.89 25.73 6.00
CA GLY A 86 -13.83 25.75 7.01
C GLY A 86 -13.17 24.39 7.34
N PHE A 87 -13.64 23.30 6.73
CA PHE A 87 -13.12 21.94 6.95
C PHE A 87 -12.76 21.29 5.61
N GLY A 88 -11.81 21.87 4.87
CA GLY A 88 -11.48 21.49 3.50
C GLY A 88 -10.05 20.97 3.33
N VAL A 89 -9.47 21.25 2.17
CA VAL A 89 -8.12 20.77 1.78
C VAL A 89 -7.03 21.26 2.73
N GLU A 90 -7.17 22.48 3.25
CA GLU A 90 -6.16 23.10 4.11
C GLU A 90 -5.91 22.27 5.36
N GLN A 91 -6.98 21.80 6.02
CA GLN A 91 -6.91 20.98 7.22
C GLN A 91 -6.29 19.60 6.97
N LEU A 92 -6.29 19.09 5.74
CA LEU A 92 -5.60 17.83 5.41
C LEU A 92 -4.07 17.96 5.40
N ARG A 93 -3.54 19.18 5.34
CA ARG A 93 -2.13 19.47 5.03
C ARG A 93 -1.45 20.44 5.97
N ASP A 94 -2.15 20.95 6.97
CA ASP A 94 -1.67 21.94 7.95
C ASP A 94 -0.71 21.36 9.01
N ASN A 95 -0.44 20.05 8.98
CA ASN A 95 0.31 19.30 10.01
C ASN A 95 -0.27 19.38 11.44
N CYS A 96 -1.53 19.77 11.59
CA CYS A 96 -2.28 19.72 12.84
C CYS A 96 -3.11 18.42 12.91
N LYS A 97 -3.23 17.82 14.09
CA LYS A 97 -4.04 16.59 14.29
C LYS A 97 -5.44 16.91 14.83
N ASP A 98 -5.65 18.13 15.30
CA ASP A 98 -6.90 18.56 15.91
C ASP A 98 -7.89 19.06 14.85
N THR A 99 -7.37 19.53 13.71
CA THR A 99 -8.13 19.91 12.52
C THR A 99 -8.39 18.71 11.61
N TYR A 100 -9.40 18.83 10.74
CA TYR A 100 -9.78 17.77 9.81
C TYR A 100 -10.53 18.33 8.60
N TRP A 101 -10.46 17.59 7.50
CA TRP A 101 -11.48 17.68 6.45
C TRP A 101 -12.74 16.99 6.94
N GLN A 102 -13.88 17.62 6.70
CA GLN A 102 -15.20 17.01 6.84
C GLN A 102 -15.91 17.04 5.50
N SER A 103 -16.24 15.86 4.96
CA SER A 103 -17.07 15.78 3.75
C SER A 103 -18.49 16.31 4.01
N ASP A 104 -19.17 16.69 2.94
CA ASP A 104 -20.58 17.09 2.98
C ASP A 104 -21.24 16.71 1.65
N GLY A 105 -21.50 15.41 1.46
CA GLY A 105 -21.95 14.91 0.16
C GLY A 105 -22.34 13.44 0.15
N VAL A 106 -22.48 12.89 -1.05
CA VAL A 106 -22.75 11.46 -1.24
C VAL A 106 -21.44 10.69 -1.32
N GLN A 107 -21.42 9.48 -0.76
CA GLN A 107 -20.30 8.56 -0.94
C GLN A 107 -20.20 8.11 -2.41
N PRO A 108 -18.98 7.81 -2.90
CA PRO A 108 -17.70 7.87 -2.18
C PRO A 108 -17.18 9.30 -2.02
N HIS A 109 -16.55 9.59 -0.86
CA HIS A 109 -15.88 10.88 -0.63
C HIS A 109 -14.47 10.84 -1.21
N LEU A 110 -14.13 11.83 -2.04
CA LEU A 110 -12.93 11.79 -2.87
C LEU A 110 -11.92 12.86 -2.45
N VAL A 111 -10.65 12.47 -2.40
CA VAL A 111 -9.50 13.37 -2.39
C VAL A 111 -8.71 13.14 -3.68
N ASN A 112 -8.63 14.14 -4.54
CA ASN A 112 -7.88 14.08 -5.78
C ASN A 112 -6.57 14.84 -5.62
N ILE A 113 -5.46 14.19 -6.00
CA ILE A 113 -4.10 14.69 -5.90
C ILE A 113 -3.51 14.67 -7.30
N GLN A 114 -3.42 15.84 -7.92
CA GLN A 114 -3.00 16.00 -9.31
C GLN A 114 -1.60 16.62 -9.40
N PHE A 115 -0.66 15.90 -9.99
CA PHE A 115 0.69 16.37 -10.23
C PHE A 115 0.84 17.00 -11.61
N ARG A 116 1.67 18.04 -11.71
CA ARG A 116 1.99 18.69 -13.00
C ARG A 116 2.80 17.79 -13.96
N ARG A 117 3.53 16.81 -13.41
CA ARG A 117 4.37 15.85 -14.16
C ARG A 117 4.04 14.45 -13.67
N LYS A 118 4.38 13.43 -14.47
CA LYS A 118 4.21 12.04 -14.06
C LYS A 118 5.16 11.75 -12.89
N THR A 119 4.60 11.63 -11.69
CA THR A 119 5.36 11.58 -10.44
C THR A 119 5.41 10.15 -9.89
N THR A 120 6.58 9.73 -9.41
CA THR A 120 6.76 8.46 -8.72
C THR A 120 6.28 8.57 -7.27
N VAL A 121 5.42 7.66 -6.84
CA VAL A 121 4.82 7.64 -5.49
C VAL A 121 4.94 6.23 -4.92
N CYS A 122 5.44 6.12 -3.69
CA CYS A 122 5.64 4.81 -3.03
C CYS A 122 4.68 4.54 -1.88
N GLU A 123 4.16 5.58 -1.22
CA GLU A 123 3.20 5.42 -0.13
C GLU A 123 2.34 6.67 0.06
N ILE A 124 1.13 6.44 0.57
CA ILE A 124 0.26 7.46 1.14
C ILE A 124 0.13 7.17 2.63
N LYS A 125 0.15 8.22 3.45
CA LYS A 125 -0.09 8.14 4.89
C LYS A 125 -1.34 8.94 5.21
N ILE A 126 -2.28 8.33 5.91
CA ILE A 126 -3.54 8.94 6.34
C ILE A 126 -3.55 8.93 7.86
N PHE A 127 -3.89 10.07 8.48
CA PHE A 127 -4.13 10.13 9.91
C PHE A 127 -5.63 10.05 10.18
N ALA A 128 -6.05 9.01 10.90
CA ALA A 128 -7.42 8.78 11.34
C ALA A 128 -7.42 8.26 12.78
N ASP A 129 -8.41 8.67 13.58
CA ASP A 129 -8.52 8.24 14.98
C ASP A 129 -9.97 7.90 15.31
N TYR A 130 -10.24 6.61 15.45
CA TYR A 130 -11.58 6.09 15.73
C TYR A 130 -12.16 6.59 17.04
N LYS A 131 -11.33 6.81 18.06
CA LYS A 131 -11.82 7.27 19.36
C LYS A 131 -12.26 8.72 19.33
N LEU A 132 -11.68 9.52 18.42
CA LEU A 132 -12.02 10.93 18.27
C LEU A 132 -13.16 11.14 17.27
N ASP A 133 -13.22 10.32 16.22
CA ASP A 133 -14.11 10.54 15.08
C ASP A 133 -15.31 9.59 15.01
N GLU A 134 -15.31 8.48 15.76
CA GLU A 134 -16.40 7.49 15.84
C GLU A 134 -16.92 7.11 14.44
N SER A 135 -18.19 7.39 14.13
CA SER A 135 -18.84 7.12 12.84
C SER A 135 -18.25 7.88 11.65
N TYR A 136 -17.53 8.99 11.85
CA TYR A 136 -16.85 9.72 10.78
C TYR A 136 -15.55 9.04 10.32
N THR A 137 -15.10 8.00 11.03
CA THR A 137 -13.83 7.32 10.75
C THR A 137 -13.95 6.43 9.51
N PRO A 138 -13.13 6.63 8.46
CA PRO A 138 -13.16 5.77 7.29
C PRO A 138 -12.82 4.31 7.67
N ASN A 139 -13.59 3.36 7.18
CA ASN A 139 -13.31 1.92 7.36
C ASN A 139 -12.87 1.23 6.07
N LYS A 140 -13.15 1.84 4.91
CA LYS A 140 -12.81 1.28 3.60
C LYS A 140 -12.35 2.38 2.66
N ILE A 141 -11.11 2.27 2.19
CA ILE A 141 -10.47 3.25 1.32
C ILE A 141 -9.97 2.53 0.07
N SER A 142 -10.32 3.07 -1.10
CA SER A 142 -9.77 2.69 -2.40
C SER A 142 -8.81 3.79 -2.85
N VAL A 143 -7.55 3.44 -3.09
CA VAL A 143 -6.59 4.32 -3.74
C VAL A 143 -6.55 3.96 -5.22
N ARG A 144 -6.70 4.98 -6.06
CA ARG A 144 -6.74 4.86 -7.52
C ARG A 144 -5.67 5.74 -8.14
N ALA A 145 -5.14 5.31 -9.28
CA ALA A 145 -4.13 6.07 -10.02
C ALA A 145 -4.42 6.04 -11.52
N GLY A 146 -4.06 7.13 -12.21
CA GLY A 146 -4.29 7.31 -13.65
C GLY A 146 -3.58 8.54 -14.21
N ASN A 147 -3.89 8.86 -15.47
CA ASN A 147 -3.43 10.09 -16.12
C ASN A 147 -4.49 11.21 -16.05
N HIS A 148 -5.77 10.84 -15.95
CA HIS A 148 -6.93 11.71 -15.91
C HIS A 148 -8.06 11.07 -15.08
N PHE A 149 -9.16 11.78 -14.87
CA PHE A 149 -10.30 11.26 -14.10
C PHE A 149 -10.99 10.04 -14.73
N HIS A 150 -10.88 9.87 -16.05
CA HIS A 150 -11.57 8.82 -16.79
C HIS A 150 -10.78 7.51 -16.93
N ASP A 151 -9.49 7.50 -16.56
CA ASP A 151 -8.60 6.33 -16.65
C ASP A 151 -8.02 5.94 -15.28
N LEU A 152 -8.71 6.31 -14.20
CA LEU A 152 -8.37 5.88 -12.85
C LEU A 152 -8.59 4.38 -12.69
N HIS A 153 -7.57 3.68 -12.21
CA HIS A 153 -7.65 2.26 -11.85
C HIS A 153 -7.29 2.09 -10.38
N GLU A 154 -7.98 1.18 -9.68
CA GLU A 154 -7.66 0.84 -8.30
C GLU A 154 -6.27 0.20 -8.20
N VAL A 155 -5.43 0.77 -7.33
CA VAL A 155 -4.08 0.27 -7.05
C VAL A 155 -3.98 -0.38 -5.67
N ALA A 156 -4.80 0.06 -4.72
CA ALA A 156 -4.88 -0.52 -3.40
C ALA A 156 -6.29 -0.37 -2.84
N LEU A 157 -6.83 -1.47 -2.31
CA LEU A 157 -8.04 -1.46 -1.49
C LEU A 157 -7.64 -1.79 -0.05
N VAL A 158 -8.00 -0.90 0.87
CA VAL A 158 -7.59 -0.95 2.26
C VAL A 158 -8.80 -0.93 3.17
N GLU A 159 -8.83 -1.87 4.11
CA GLU A 159 -9.81 -1.88 5.21
C GLU A 159 -9.12 -1.44 6.49
N LEU A 160 -9.71 -0.45 7.17
CA LEU A 160 -9.22 0.14 8.41
C LEU A 160 -10.13 -0.33 9.55
N ILE A 161 -9.54 -0.96 10.57
CA ILE A 161 -10.25 -1.48 11.73
C ILE A 161 -9.89 -0.60 12.92
N GLU A 162 -10.82 0.30 13.29
CA GLU A 162 -10.66 1.24 14.41
C GLU A 162 -9.26 1.92 14.44
N PRO A 163 -8.85 2.60 13.36
CA PRO A 163 -7.49 3.16 13.26
C PRO A 163 -7.23 4.18 14.38
N CYS A 164 -5.99 4.24 14.85
CA CYS A 164 -5.57 5.11 15.95
C CYS A 164 -4.21 5.75 15.63
N GLY A 165 -4.19 6.61 14.61
CA GLY A 165 -3.02 7.36 14.19
C GLY A 165 -2.72 7.26 12.70
N TRP A 166 -1.43 7.14 12.38
CA TRP A 166 -0.95 7.11 10.99
C TRP A 166 -1.06 5.72 10.39
N GLU A 167 -1.95 5.59 9.41
CA GLU A 167 -2.07 4.40 8.57
C GLU A 167 -1.25 4.62 7.29
N THR A 168 -0.37 3.69 6.95
CA THR A 168 0.53 3.79 5.79
C THR A 168 0.10 2.80 4.73
N ILE A 169 -0.31 3.32 3.56
CA ILE A 169 -0.76 2.56 2.41
C ILE A 169 0.38 2.52 1.39
N PRO A 170 1.07 1.37 1.23
CA PRO A 170 2.09 1.22 0.21
C PRO A 170 1.44 1.22 -1.17
N LEU A 171 2.05 1.93 -2.12
CA LEU A 171 1.60 1.98 -3.51
C LEU A 171 2.64 1.29 -4.40
N ARG A 172 2.29 0.10 -4.85
CA ARG A 172 3.16 -0.80 -5.61
C ARG A 172 2.47 -1.21 -6.90
N ASP A 173 3.24 -1.34 -7.97
CA ASP A 173 2.78 -1.98 -9.20
C ASP A 173 2.92 -3.51 -9.13
N ALA A 174 2.64 -4.19 -10.24
CA ALA A 174 2.72 -5.65 -10.33
C ALA A 174 4.13 -6.21 -10.09
N ASP A 175 5.16 -5.38 -10.28
CA ASP A 175 6.57 -5.75 -10.15
C ASP A 175 7.17 -5.28 -8.79
N ASP A 176 6.32 -4.91 -7.81
CA ASP A 176 6.69 -4.32 -6.50
C ASP A 176 7.45 -2.98 -6.58
N HIS A 177 7.38 -2.29 -7.72
CA HIS A 177 7.95 -0.94 -7.85
C HIS A 177 6.96 0.15 -7.42
N PRO A 178 7.45 1.30 -6.94
CA PRO A 178 6.60 2.47 -6.72
C PRO A 178 5.83 2.88 -7.98
N ILE A 179 4.55 3.19 -7.84
CA ILE A 179 3.71 3.57 -8.98
C ILE A 179 4.11 4.94 -9.55
N ARG A 180 3.78 5.18 -10.81
CA ARG A 180 3.98 6.48 -11.48
C ARG A 180 2.66 6.97 -12.10
N ALA A 181 2.17 8.11 -11.62
CA ALA A 181 0.87 8.65 -12.03
C ALA A 181 0.89 10.17 -12.17
N PHE A 182 -0.08 10.71 -12.93
CA PHE A 182 -0.39 12.15 -12.91
C PHE A 182 -1.50 12.47 -11.91
N LEU A 183 -2.44 11.56 -11.72
CA LEU A 183 -3.56 11.70 -10.81
C LEU A 183 -3.60 10.52 -9.86
N ILE A 184 -3.71 10.83 -8.58
CA ILE A 184 -4.03 9.88 -7.52
C ILE A 184 -5.37 10.31 -6.92
N GLN A 185 -6.28 9.36 -6.74
CA GLN A 185 -7.57 9.58 -6.10
C GLN A 185 -7.69 8.63 -4.90
N ILE A 186 -7.90 9.21 -3.73
CA ILE A 186 -8.27 8.49 -2.52
C ILE A 186 -9.79 8.55 -2.42
N ALA A 187 -10.45 7.39 -2.44
CA ALA A 187 -11.89 7.27 -2.33
C ALA A 187 -12.25 6.59 -1.02
N VAL A 188 -12.88 7.33 -0.11
CA VAL A 188 -13.51 6.76 1.09
C VAL A 188 -14.82 6.11 0.65
N LEU A 189 -14.84 4.78 0.62
CA LEU A 189 -15.97 3.98 0.17
C LEU A 189 -16.98 3.71 1.29
N GLY A 190 -16.54 3.81 2.54
CA GLY A 190 -17.37 3.59 3.71
C GLY A 190 -16.70 4.08 4.98
N ASN A 191 -17.53 4.33 6.00
CA ASN A 191 -17.11 4.71 7.33
C ASN A 191 -17.60 3.68 8.36
N HIS A 192 -17.01 3.71 9.55
CA HIS A 192 -17.48 2.95 10.69
C HIS A 192 -18.93 3.31 11.02
N GLN A 193 -19.68 2.35 11.59
CA GLN A 193 -21.06 2.55 12.03
C GLN A 193 -22.00 3.12 10.94
N ASN A 194 -21.67 2.90 9.66
CA ASN A 194 -22.38 3.46 8.50
C ASN A 194 -22.48 5.00 8.52
N GLY A 195 -21.46 5.69 9.05
CA GLY A 195 -21.42 7.14 9.06
C GLY A 195 -21.48 7.74 7.65
N ARG A 196 -22.28 8.79 7.50
CA ARG A 196 -22.54 9.45 6.21
C ARG A 196 -21.33 10.19 5.69
N ASP A 197 -20.77 11.07 6.52
CA ASP A 197 -19.62 11.91 6.21
C ASP A 197 -18.33 11.33 6.80
N THR A 198 -17.16 11.78 6.32
CA THR A 198 -15.86 11.30 6.76
C THR A 198 -15.02 12.42 7.37
N HIS A 199 -14.23 12.08 8.39
CA HIS A 199 -13.15 12.91 8.91
C HIS A 199 -11.81 12.31 8.52
N ILE A 200 -10.97 13.13 7.89
CA ILE A 200 -9.55 12.84 7.73
C ILE A 200 -8.78 14.04 8.26
N ARG A 201 -7.86 13.78 9.20
CA ARG A 201 -7.11 14.83 9.90
C ARG A 201 -5.84 15.22 9.18
N GLN A 202 -5.21 14.29 8.45
CA GLN A 202 -3.99 14.59 7.72
C GLN A 202 -3.74 13.58 6.61
N ILE A 203 -3.20 14.04 5.48
CA ILE A 203 -2.71 13.16 4.41
C ILE A 203 -1.29 13.57 4.01
N LYS A 204 -0.40 12.60 3.93
CA LYS A 204 0.93 12.76 3.34
C LYS A 204 1.10 11.81 2.18
N ILE A 205 1.72 12.29 1.13
CA ILE A 205 2.03 11.49 -0.05
C ILE A 205 3.53 11.53 -0.28
N ASN A 206 4.15 10.35 -0.36
CA ASN A 206 5.59 10.23 -0.35
C ASN A 206 6.11 9.60 -1.65
N SER A 207 7.24 10.12 -2.08
CA SER A 207 8.04 9.61 -3.20
C SER A 207 9.29 8.96 -2.64
N PRO A 208 9.81 7.88 -3.26
CA PRO A 208 11.12 7.39 -2.91
C PRO A 208 12.15 8.50 -3.19
N VAL A 209 13.09 8.68 -2.28
CA VAL A 209 14.30 9.44 -2.57
C VAL A 209 15.17 8.51 -3.41
N GLU A 210 15.16 8.73 -4.71
CA GLU A 210 16.29 8.29 -5.52
C GLU A 210 17.52 9.00 -4.94
N ASP A 211 18.64 8.30 -4.74
CA ASP A 211 19.93 8.92 -4.38
C ASP A 211 20.40 9.77 -5.59
N THR A 212 19.70 10.88 -5.85
CA THR A 212 19.91 11.79 -6.97
C THR A 212 21.05 12.75 -6.67
N VAL A 213 22.14 12.25 -6.10
CA VAL A 213 23.43 12.91 -6.30
C VAL A 213 24.16 12.24 -7.45
N LEU A 214 23.90 10.94 -7.70
CA LEU A 214 24.48 10.22 -8.82
C LEU A 214 23.49 9.13 -9.26
N SER A 215 22.64 9.42 -10.25
CA SER A 215 22.04 8.37 -11.11
C SER A 215 23.11 7.74 -12.02
N VAL A 216 24.29 7.48 -11.45
CA VAL A 216 25.23 6.51 -11.96
C VAL A 216 24.78 5.19 -11.35
N LYS A 217 24.26 4.31 -12.19
CA LYS A 217 24.15 2.88 -11.91
C LYS A 217 25.39 2.44 -11.12
N LYS A 218 25.23 2.10 -9.83
CA LYS A 218 26.27 1.51 -8.97
C LYS A 218 27.68 2.11 -9.19
N LEU A 219 27.93 3.33 -8.71
CA LEU A 219 29.35 3.68 -8.49
C LEU A 219 29.94 2.73 -7.43
N PRO A 220 31.16 2.21 -7.65
CA PRO A 220 31.92 1.49 -6.63
C PRO A 220 31.95 2.27 -5.31
N GLN A 221 32.04 1.55 -4.18
CA GLN A 221 32.06 2.11 -2.82
C GLN A 221 33.06 3.27 -2.66
N ASP A 222 34.11 3.27 -3.48
CA ASP A 222 35.25 4.20 -3.48
C ASP A 222 34.88 5.65 -3.86
N PHE A 223 33.75 5.88 -4.52
CA PHE A 223 33.28 7.23 -4.91
C PHE A 223 32.42 7.92 -3.85
N ARG A 224 32.42 7.43 -2.61
CA ARG A 224 31.69 8.02 -1.47
C ARG A 224 32.59 8.84 -0.53
N THR A 225 33.86 9.05 -0.86
CA THR A 225 34.80 9.78 0.00
C THR A 225 34.42 11.25 0.11
N ILE A 226 34.69 11.86 1.28
CA ILE A 226 34.43 13.29 1.55
C ILE A 226 35.05 14.17 0.46
N ARG A 227 36.26 13.83 0.01
CA ARG A 227 36.98 14.51 -1.08
C ARG A 227 36.24 14.50 -2.42
N PHE A 228 35.53 13.42 -2.74
CA PHE A 228 34.71 13.38 -3.94
C PHE A 228 33.50 14.29 -3.80
N TRP A 229 32.82 14.25 -2.64
CA TRP A 229 31.64 15.08 -2.33
C TRP A 229 31.93 16.58 -2.28
N GLU A 230 33.13 17.00 -1.88
CA GLU A 230 33.56 18.40 -1.90
C GLU A 230 33.50 19.04 -3.30
N HIS A 231 33.48 18.23 -4.37
CA HIS A 231 33.48 18.70 -5.76
C HIS A 231 32.22 18.32 -6.57
N THR A 232 31.21 17.69 -5.96
CA THR A 232 30.01 17.23 -6.70
C THR A 232 29.00 18.34 -7.02
N CYS A 233 29.04 19.46 -6.30
CA CYS A 233 28.12 20.58 -6.49
C CYS A 233 28.90 21.89 -6.54
N LEU A 234 28.94 22.54 -7.71
CA LEU A 234 29.33 23.94 -7.81
C LEU A 234 28.18 24.76 -7.25
N ARG A 235 28.43 25.50 -6.17
CA ARG A 235 27.44 26.29 -5.46
C ARG A 235 27.65 27.78 -5.68
#